data_AF-A0A4Q0J1L7-F1
#
_entry.id   AF-A0A4Q0J1L7-F1
#
_cell.length_a   1.000
_cell.length_b   1.000
_cell.length_c   1.000
_cell.angle_alpha   90.00
_cell.angle_beta   90.00
_cell.angle_gamma   90.00
#
_symmetry.space_group_name_H-M   'P 1'
#
loop_
_entity.id
_entity.type
_entity.pdbx_description
1 polymer ?
#
loop_
_entity_poly.entity_id
_entity_poly.type
_entity_poly.pdbx_seq_one_letter_code
_entity_poly.pdbx_strand_id
1 'polypeptide(L)' 'MTVEQQIDQAVEDLKRILCQSAQSRQEAQRISDILDSIGYQLKSANSTLTGNFSRATLESMVSKMYAEKSRS' A
#
# COMPACT_ATOMS: atom_id res chain seq x y z
N MET A 1 15.02 10.80 4.74
CA MET A 1 14.08 9.67 4.85
C MET A 1 13.15 9.76 3.67
N THR A 2 13.08 8.72 2.84
CA THR A 2 12.18 8.68 1.67
C THR A 2 10.75 8.40 2.11
N VAL A 3 9.76 8.66 1.24
CA VAL A 3 8.36 8.29 1.51
C VAL A 3 8.23 6.78 1.72
N GLU A 4 8.97 5.97 0.97
CA GLU A 4 8.99 4.52 1.16
C GLU A 4 9.49 4.12 2.56
N GLN A 5 10.55 4.77 3.05
CA GLN A 5 11.06 4.53 4.40
C GLN A 5 10.08 4.97 5.49
N GLN A 6 9.31 6.03 5.25
CA GLN A 6 8.23 6.45 6.15
C GLN A 6 7.09 5.44 6.19
N ILE A 7 6.73 4.86 5.03
CA ILE A 7 5.70 3.80 4.95
C ILE A 7 6.17 2.55 5.69
N ASP A 8 7.42 2.11 5.48
CA ASP A 8 7.97 0.94 6.16
C ASP A 8 7.98 1.13 7.69
N GLN A 9 8.38 2.31 8.17
CA GLN A 9 8.36 2.63 9.60
C GLN A 9 6.93 2.60 10.17
N ALA A 10 5.96 3.19 9.48
CA ALA A 10 4.57 3.20 9.92
C ALA A 10 3.96 1.79 9.98
N VAL A 11 4.29 0.93 9.00
CA VAL A 11 3.86 -0.47 8.97
C VAL A 11 4.42 -1.23 10.19
N GLU A 12 5.70 -1.05 10.49
CA GLU A 12 6.32 -1.72 11.64
C GLU A 12 5.78 -1.23 12.99
N ASP A 13 5.51 0.07 13.13
CA ASP A 13 4.89 0.62 14.35
C ASP A 13 3.46 0.09 14.55
N LEU A 14 2.67 0.00 13.47
CA LEU A 14 1.33 -0.60 13.50
C LEU A 14 1.38 -2.09 13.84
N LYS A 15 2.33 -2.84 13.29
CA LYS A 15 2.52 -4.27 13.64
C LYS A 15 2.82 -4.42 15.12
N ARG A 16 3.72 -3.62 15.69
CA ARG A 16 4.03 -3.68 17.12
C ARG A 16 2.79 -3.47 17.99
N ILE A 17 1.95 -2.49 17.66
CA ILE A 17 0.75 -2.17 18.44
C ILE A 17 -0.31 -3.28 18.26
N LEU A 18 -0.64 -3.62 17.01
CA LEU A 18 -1.78 -4.47 16.70
C LEU A 18 -1.50 -5.96 16.97
N CYS A 19 -0.28 -6.44 16.71
CA CYS A 19 0.08 -7.82 17.03
C CYS A 19 0.16 -8.08 18.54
N GLN A 20 0.44 -7.05 19.37
CA GLN A 20 0.37 -7.17 20.83
C GLN A 20 -1.06 -7.33 21.33
N SER A 21 -2.03 -6.75 20.63
CA SER A 21 -3.46 -6.87 20.96
C SER A 21 -4.12 -8.16 20.41
N ALA A 22 -3.41 -8.94 19.61
CA ALA A 22 -3.93 -10.17 19.02
C ALA A 22 -4.19 -11.24 20.08
N GLN A 23 -5.33 -11.92 19.98
CA GLN A 23 -5.74 -12.98 20.90
C GLN A 23 -5.02 -14.32 20.61
N SER A 24 -4.37 -14.42 19.46
CA SER A 24 -3.63 -15.61 19.05
C SER A 24 -2.48 -15.28 18.10
N ARG A 25 -1.52 -16.20 18.00
CA ARG A 25 -0.43 -16.11 17.02
C ARG A 25 -0.94 -16.07 15.58
N GLN A 26 -2.03 -16.78 15.28
CA GLN A 26 -2.63 -16.80 13.94
C GLN A 26 -3.31 -15.48 13.59
N GLU A 27 -3.90 -14.80 14.57
CA GLU A 27 -4.43 -13.45 14.40
C GLU A 27 -3.31 -12.42 14.22
N ALA A 28 -2.25 -12.48 15.04
CA ALA A 28 -1.08 -11.62 14.87
C ALA A 28 -0.44 -11.77 13.48
N GLN A 29 -0.33 -13.00 12.98
CA GLN A 29 0.18 -13.25 11.63
C GLN A 29 -0.72 -12.61 10.56
N ARG A 30 -2.04 -12.81 10.66
CA ARG A 30 -3.01 -12.19 9.72
C ARG A 30 -2.91 -10.67 9.73
N ILE A 31 -2.79 -10.06 10.91
CA ILE A 31 -2.60 -8.61 11.05
C ILE A 31 -1.31 -8.17 10.36
N SER A 32 -0.20 -8.87 10.58
CA SER A 32 1.08 -8.58 9.92
C SER A 32 0.96 -8.66 8.40
N ASP A 33 0.38 -9.73 7.87
CA ASP A 33 0.23 -9.95 6.43
C ASP A 33 -0.62 -8.86 5.76
N ILE A 34 -1.68 -8.41 6.44
CA ILE A 34 -2.53 -7.29 5.98
C ILE A 34 -1.73 -6.00 5.93
N LEU A 35 -0.97 -5.69 7.00
CA LEU A 35 -0.16 -4.47 7.07
C LEU A 35 0.95 -4.46 6.03
N ASP A 36 1.58 -5.61 5.76
CA ASP A 36 2.57 -5.75 4.69
C ASP A 36 1.97 -5.49 3.30
N SER A 37 0.77 -6.03 3.05
CA SER A 37 0.03 -5.79 1.81
C SER A 37 -0.31 -4.30 1.62
N ILE A 38 -0.79 -3.63 2.68
CA ILE A 38 -1.09 -2.19 2.67
C ILE A 38 0.19 -1.39 2.40
N GLY A 39 1.28 -1.69 3.10
CA GLY A 39 2.58 -1.04 2.91
C GLY A 39 3.07 -1.15 1.47
N TYR A 40 2.98 -2.35 0.88
CA TYR A 40 3.32 -2.57 -0.52
C TYR A 40 2.45 -1.75 -1.47
N GLN A 41 1.13 -1.74 -1.28
CA GLN A 41 0.21 -0.97 -2.10
C GLN A 41 0.49 0.53 -2.04
N LEU A 42 0.78 1.07 -0.85
CA LEU A 42 1.13 2.49 -0.66
C LEU A 42 2.45 2.85 -1.33
N LYS A 43 3.48 2.01 -1.22
CA LYS A 43 4.76 2.23 -1.92
C LYS A 43 4.61 2.17 -3.43
N SER A 44 3.82 1.23 -3.93
CA SER A 44 3.48 1.11 -5.35
C SER A 44 2.74 2.35 -5.84
N ALA A 45 1.73 2.83 -5.10
CA ALA A 45 1.00 4.05 -5.42
C ALA A 45 1.91 5.28 -5.38
N ASN A 46 2.79 5.40 -4.39
CA ASN A 46 3.76 6.50 -4.32
C ASN A 46 4.70 6.48 -5.53
N SER A 47 5.31 5.34 -5.85
CA SER A 47 6.11 5.18 -7.08
C SER A 47 5.32 5.54 -8.34
N THR A 48 4.03 5.21 -8.35
CA THR A 48 3.06 5.50 -9.42
C THR A 48 2.60 6.98 -9.46
N LEU A 49 2.87 7.78 -8.44
CA LEU A 49 2.51 9.21 -8.40
C LEU A 49 3.75 10.11 -8.51
N THR A 50 4.89 9.66 -7.99
CA THR A 50 6.16 10.39 -8.02
C THR A 50 7.06 9.98 -9.18
N GLY A 51 6.68 8.96 -9.96
CA GLY A 51 7.38 8.58 -11.18
C GLY A 51 7.26 9.66 -12.25
N ASN A 52 8.34 9.95 -12.98
CA ASN A 52 8.27 10.74 -14.20
C ASN A 52 7.59 9.90 -15.29
N PHE A 53 6.26 9.96 -15.35
CA PHE A 53 5.50 9.17 -16.30
C PHE A 53 5.67 9.68 -17.72
N SER A 54 6.06 8.77 -18.61
CA SER A 54 5.85 8.98 -20.03
C SER A 54 4.35 9.19 -20.28
N ARG A 55 4.01 9.98 -21.31
CA ARG A 55 2.62 10.23 -21.72
C ARG A 55 1.78 8.94 -21.83
N ALA A 56 2.38 7.87 -22.35
CA ALA A 56 1.73 6.57 -22.50
C ALA A 56 1.30 5.94 -21.17
N THR A 57 2.07 6.16 -20.10
CA THR A 57 1.73 5.65 -18.76
C THR A 57 0.57 6.43 -18.15
N LEU A 58 0.56 7.76 -18.31
CA LEU A 58 -0.57 8.60 -17.89
C LEU A 58 -1.86 8.23 -18.64
N GLU A 59 -1.78 8.04 -19.95
CA GLU A 59 -2.93 7.61 -20.77
C GLU A 59 -3.47 6.24 -20.30
N SER A 60 -2.60 5.28 -19.99
CA SER A 60 -3.01 3.98 -19.45
C SER A 60 -3.69 4.08 -18.08
N MET A 61 -3.19 4.94 -17.19
CA MET A 61 -3.77 5.15 -15.85
C MET A 61 -5.15 5.80 -15.94
N VAL A 62 -5.30 6.81 -16.80
CA VAL A 62 -6.60 7.45 -17.08
C VAL A 62 -7.59 6.44 -17.65
N SER A 63 -7.19 5.60 -18.61
CA SER A 63 -8.06 4.55 -19.15
C SER A 63 -8.50 3.54 -18.09
N LYS A 64 -7.63 3.17 -17.14
CA LYS A 64 -7.99 2.29 -16.02
C LYS A 64 -9.01 2.93 -15.09
N MET A 65 -8.84 4.21 -14.75
CA MET A 65 -9.81 4.96 -13.94
C MET A 65 -11.20 5.03 -14.59
N TYR A 66 -11.25 5.25 -15.91
CA TYR A 66 -12.53 5.22 -16.63
C TYR A 66 -13.17 3.83 -16.64
N ALA A 67 -12.37 2.78 -16.79
CA ALA A 67 -12.86 1.41 -16.76
C ALA A 67 -13.42 1.02 -15.38
N GLU A 68 -12.76 1.42 -14.29
CA GLU A 68 -13.26 1.18 -12.93
C GLU A 68 -14.53 1.97 -12.63
N LYS A 69 -14.59 3.25 -13.05
CA LYS A 69 -15.81 4.07 -12.93
C LYS A 69 -16.98 3.48 -13.71
N SER A 70 -16.74 2.85 -14.85
CA SER A 70 -17.80 2.21 -15.65
C SER A 70 -18.34 0.91 -15.06
N ARG A 71 -17.65 0.35 -14.05
CA ARG A 71 -18.02 -0.90 -13.37
C ARG A 71 -18.71 -0.68 -12.02
N SER A 72 -18.73 0.56 -11.51
CA SER A 72 -19.40 0.97 -10.28
C SER A 72 -20.71 1.69 -10.58
#